data_AF-X1M651-F1
#
_entry.id   AF-X1M651-F1
#
_cell.length_a   1.000
_cell.length_b   1.000
_cell.length_c   1.000
_cell.angle_alpha   90.00
_cell.angle_beta   90.00
_cell.angle_gamma   90.00
#
_symmetry.space_group_name_H-M   'P 1'
#
loop_
_entity.id
_entity.type
_entity.pdbx_description
1 polymer ?
#
loop_
_entity_poly.entity_id
_entity_poly.type
_entity_poly.pdbx_seq_one_letter_code
_entity_poly.pdbx_strand_id
1 'polypeptide(L)'
;MLHISPILTLYTFLPLSSVAVIVLVFGRYIHDRFERVQEGFSTITEIVRESLSGIREIRAFVQEEGKVKEFTKVNQEYVKRNMSLAKIRGVFFPLIMLIGGLGTALVVLFAGSKVILQEVSLGDLVAFITYLGMLTWPLMAIGWIINITQRGMASMARINRVLSVSPEIRDEKGALELDIRGKIECRHLSFGYSGRKDLALNDVNLLLDPGAKVGVVGKVGSGKSTLIQLLTRIYDPPPGRLLIDGVDVRKILLSSLREAIGVVPQESVLFSTSLRENIAFANPEAEE
;
A
#
# COMPACT_ATOMS: atom_id res chain seq x y z
N MET A 1 7.35 -45.60 0.58
CA MET A 1 6.29 -46.08 1.49
C MET A 1 5.35 -47.05 0.78
N LEU A 2 4.59 -46.64 -0.25
CA LEU A 2 3.66 -47.53 -0.97
C LEU A 2 4.32 -48.79 -1.54
N HIS A 3 5.52 -48.67 -2.13
CA HIS A 3 6.29 -49.81 -2.63
C HIS A 3 6.80 -50.78 -1.54
N ILE A 4 6.90 -50.32 -0.30
CA ILE A 4 7.42 -51.13 0.82
C ILE A 4 6.26 -51.89 1.45
N SER A 5 5.18 -51.20 1.79
CA SER A 5 3.96 -51.83 2.30
C SER A 5 2.76 -50.89 2.16
N PRO A 6 1.74 -51.25 1.36
CA PRO A 6 0.51 -50.46 1.23
C PRO A 6 -0.25 -50.32 2.55
N ILE A 7 -0.28 -51.38 3.36
CA ILE A 7 -0.99 -51.40 4.66
C ILE A 7 -0.31 -50.48 5.67
N LEU A 8 1.03 -50.52 5.77
CA LEU A 8 1.78 -49.59 6.63
C LEU A 8 1.65 -48.14 6.17
N THR A 9 1.57 -47.92 4.85
CA THR A 9 1.34 -46.59 4.30
C THR A 9 -0.02 -46.03 4.72
N LEU A 10 -1.07 -46.86 4.76
CA LEU A 10 -2.39 -46.45 5.24
C LEU A 10 -2.34 -45.98 6.71
N TYR A 11 -1.58 -46.68 7.56
CA TYR A 11 -1.39 -46.25 8.95
C TYR A 11 -0.64 -44.92 9.06
N THR A 12 0.33 -44.63 8.17
CA THR A 12 1.00 -43.33 8.13
C THR A 12 0.12 -42.19 7.63
N PHE A 13 -0.97 -42.50 6.93
CA PHE A 13 -1.92 -41.49 6.45
C PHE A 13 -2.74 -40.89 7.60
N LEU A 14 -2.96 -41.63 8.68
CA LEU A 14 -3.70 -41.16 9.85
C LEU A 14 -3.04 -39.94 10.53
N PRO A 15 -1.77 -40.00 10.99
CA PRO A 15 -1.12 -38.83 11.59
C PRO A 15 -0.93 -37.68 10.59
N LEU A 16 -0.66 -37.96 9.32
CA LEU A 16 -0.55 -36.93 8.27
C LEU A 16 -1.89 -36.19 8.07
N SER A 17 -3.00 -36.92 7.99
CA SER A 17 -4.34 -36.33 7.88
C SER A 17 -4.69 -35.50 9.12
N SER A 18 -4.32 -35.96 10.31
CA SER A 18 -4.48 -35.20 11.56
C SER A 18 -3.71 -33.89 11.54
N VAL A 19 -2.46 -33.90 11.05
CA VAL A 19 -1.66 -32.67 10.87
C VAL A 19 -2.35 -31.71 9.90
N ALA A 20 -2.85 -32.20 8.76
CA ALA A 20 -3.57 -31.37 7.79
C ALA A 20 -4.81 -30.70 8.41
N VAL A 21 -5.63 -31.45 9.16
CA VAL A 21 -6.81 -30.92 9.85
C VAL A 21 -6.41 -29.85 10.87
N ILE A 22 -5.35 -30.07 11.65
CA ILE A 22 -4.86 -29.09 12.62
C ILE A 22 -4.37 -27.83 11.94
N VAL A 23 -3.62 -27.94 10.85
CA VAL A 23 -3.18 -26.79 10.05
C VAL A 23 -4.39 -25.97 9.58
N LEU A 24 -5.44 -26.63 9.06
CA LEU A 24 -6.64 -25.94 8.59
C LEU A 24 -7.43 -25.26 9.73
N VAL A 25 -7.60 -25.95 10.86
CA VAL A 25 -8.36 -25.44 12.00
C VAL A 25 -7.61 -24.32 12.71
N PHE A 26 -6.36 -24.55 13.12
CA PHE A 26 -5.54 -23.52 13.76
C PHE A 26 -5.24 -22.36 12.81
N GLY A 27 -5.09 -22.61 11.51
CA GLY A 27 -4.93 -21.57 10.50
C GLY A 27 -6.05 -20.53 10.56
N ARG A 28 -7.31 -20.97 10.66
CA ARG A 28 -8.48 -20.08 10.82
C ARG A 28 -8.42 -19.30 12.14
N TYR A 29 -8.20 -19.97 13.28
CA TYR A 29 -8.11 -19.29 14.57
C TYR A 29 -6.95 -18.28 14.65
N ILE A 30 -5.80 -18.61 14.06
CA ILE A 30 -4.65 -17.71 13.98
C ILE A 30 -5.00 -16.51 13.10
N HIS A 31 -5.67 -16.72 11.97
CA HIS A 31 -6.09 -15.65 11.07
C HIS A 31 -7.03 -14.66 11.75
N ASP A 32 -8.13 -15.13 12.36
CA ASP A 32 -9.11 -14.27 13.04
C ASP A 32 -8.48 -13.45 14.18
N ARG A 33 -7.57 -14.07 14.94
CA ARG A 33 -6.88 -13.40 16.06
C ARG A 33 -5.83 -12.42 15.56
N PHE A 34 -5.18 -12.74 14.44
CA PHE A 34 -4.25 -11.84 13.78
C PHE A 34 -4.95 -10.59 13.23
N GLU A 35 -6.15 -10.74 12.65
CA GLU A 35 -6.95 -9.59 12.21
C GLU A 35 -7.27 -8.64 13.38
N ARG A 36 -7.73 -9.17 14.52
CA ARG A 36 -8.01 -8.35 15.72
C ARG A 36 -6.78 -7.63 16.27
N VAL A 37 -5.60 -8.26 16.15
CA VAL A 37 -4.32 -7.64 16.50
C VAL A 37 -4.00 -6.50 15.54
N GLN A 38 -4.21 -6.69 14.23
CA GLN A 38 -4.03 -5.63 13.22
C GLN A 38 -4.98 -4.46 13.45
N GLU A 39 -6.26 -4.71 13.72
CA GLU A 39 -7.22 -3.65 14.08
C GLU A 39 -6.75 -2.84 15.29
N GLY A 40 -6.27 -3.51 16.35
CA GLY A 40 -5.74 -2.84 17.54
C GLY A 40 -4.50 -2.00 17.24
N PHE A 41 -3.61 -2.48 16.36
CA PHE A 41 -2.44 -1.72 15.90
C PHE A 41 -2.84 -0.48 15.10
N SER A 42 -3.85 -0.59 14.23
CA SER A 42 -4.42 0.55 13.50
C SER A 42 -4.98 1.60 14.46
N THR A 43 -5.77 1.21 15.45
CA THR A 43 -6.31 2.15 16.46
C THR A 43 -5.20 2.88 17.23
N ILE A 44 -4.16 2.16 17.66
CA ILE A 44 -2.99 2.78 18.32
C ILE A 44 -2.33 3.82 17.39
N THR A 45 -2.12 3.45 16.14
CA THR A 45 -1.47 4.31 15.15
C THR A 45 -2.31 5.57 14.87
N GLU A 46 -3.63 5.44 14.80
CA GLU A 46 -4.54 6.57 14.62
C GLU A 46 -4.46 7.55 15.78
N ILE A 47 -4.48 7.07 17.03
CA ILE A 47 -4.34 7.92 18.22
C ILE A 47 -3.01 8.66 18.20
N VAL A 48 -1.91 8.00 17.85
CA VAL A 48 -0.59 8.65 17.75
C VAL A 48 -0.61 9.73 16.67
N ARG A 49 -1.13 9.41 15.48
CA ARG A 49 -1.21 10.35 14.36
C ARG A 49 -2.07 11.58 14.71
N GLU A 50 -3.23 11.36 15.32
CA GLU A 50 -4.12 12.44 15.78
C GLU A 50 -3.42 13.30 16.83
N SER A 51 -2.77 12.68 17.81
CA SER A 51 -2.07 13.39 18.89
C SER A 51 -0.89 14.22 18.38
N LEU A 52 -0.15 13.72 17.39
CA LEU A 52 0.94 14.48 16.77
C LEU A 52 0.42 15.62 15.90
N SER A 53 -0.68 15.40 15.18
CA SER A 53 -1.31 16.45 14.35
C SER A 53 -1.89 17.57 15.22
N GLY A 54 -2.50 17.21 16.36
CA GLY A 54 -3.10 18.12 17.34
C GLY A 54 -2.21 18.44 18.54
N ILE A 55 -0.88 18.31 18.41
CA ILE A 55 0.03 18.41 19.56
C ILE A 55 0.03 19.81 20.18
N ARG A 56 -0.24 20.85 19.38
CA ARG A 56 -0.32 22.23 19.85
C ARG A 56 -1.55 22.44 20.73
N GLU A 57 -2.68 21.86 20.33
CA GLU A 57 -3.95 21.91 21.05
C GLU A 57 -3.85 21.13 22.36
N ILE A 58 -3.28 19.92 22.33
CA ILE A 58 -3.07 19.11 23.54
C ILE A 58 -2.24 19.89 24.57
N ARG A 59 -1.17 20.55 24.14
CA ARG A 59 -0.33 21.39 25.02
C ARG A 59 -1.03 22.65 25.48
N ALA A 60 -1.78 23.32 24.60
CA ALA A 60 -2.51 24.54 24.94
C ALA A 60 -3.57 24.29 26.03
N PHE A 61 -4.17 23.09 26.05
CA PHE A 61 -5.17 22.69 27.04
C PHE A 61 -4.61 21.80 28.18
N VAL A 62 -3.29 21.58 28.22
CA VAL A 62 -2.59 20.77 29.24
C VAL A 62 -3.24 19.37 29.40
N GLN A 63 -3.50 18.70 28.27
CA GLN A 63 -4.20 17.41 28.21
C GLN A 63 -3.26 16.20 28.02
N GLU A 64 -1.96 16.36 28.24
CA GLU A 64 -0.96 15.31 27.99
C GLU A 64 -1.24 14.04 28.80
N GLU A 65 -1.50 14.17 30.11
CA GLU A 65 -1.81 13.02 30.95
C GLU A 65 -3.10 12.30 30.53
N GLY A 66 -4.11 13.07 30.11
CA GLY A 66 -5.37 12.54 29.60
C GLY A 66 -5.13 11.66 28.37
N LYS A 67 -4.32 12.17 27.42
CA LYS A 67 -4.00 11.45 26.19
C LYS A 67 -3.10 10.23 26.44
N VAL A 68 -2.18 10.31 27.40
CA VAL A 68 -1.37 9.15 27.84
C VAL A 68 -2.26 8.06 28.47
N LYS A 69 -3.25 8.43 29.29
CA LYS A 69 -4.20 7.47 29.89
C LYS A 69 -5.05 6.79 28.81
N GLU A 70 -5.56 7.56 27.85
CA GLU A 70 -6.31 7.05 26.69
C GLU A 70 -5.47 6.06 25.88
N PHE A 71 -4.25 6.45 25.50
CA PHE A 71 -3.31 5.60 24.77
C PHE A 71 -3.00 4.31 25.55
N THR A 72 -2.74 4.42 26.85
CA THR A 72 -2.41 3.27 27.71
C THR A 72 -3.55 2.26 27.74
N LYS A 73 -4.80 2.71 27.84
CA LYS A 73 -5.98 1.84 27.83
C LYS A 73 -6.08 1.04 26.53
N VAL A 74 -5.92 1.70 25.39
CA VAL A 74 -5.97 1.04 24.07
C VAL A 74 -4.78 0.10 23.88
N ASN A 75 -3.58 0.51 24.32
CA ASN A 75 -2.38 -0.32 24.25
C ASN A 75 -2.51 -1.60 25.09
N GLN A 76 -3.09 -1.53 26.28
CA GLN A 76 -3.35 -2.72 27.09
C GLN A 76 -4.29 -3.72 26.39
N GLU A 77 -5.31 -3.23 25.69
CA GLU A 77 -6.21 -4.07 24.90
C GLU A 77 -5.47 -4.72 23.72
N TYR A 78 -4.63 -3.97 23.02
CA TYR A 78 -3.74 -4.49 21.98
C TYR A 78 -2.79 -5.59 22.50
N VAL A 79 -2.21 -5.41 23.69
CA VAL A 79 -1.37 -6.42 24.36
C VAL A 79 -2.18 -7.68 24.68
N LYS A 80 -3.41 -7.55 25.20
CA LYS A 80 -4.29 -8.70 25.47
C LYS A 80 -4.59 -9.49 24.20
N ARG A 81 -4.88 -8.81 23.09
CA ARG A 81 -5.12 -9.45 21.78
C ARG A 81 -3.87 -10.17 21.27
N ASN A 82 -2.70 -9.54 21.38
CA ASN A 82 -1.42 -10.19 21.03
C ASN A 82 -1.15 -11.43 21.88
N MET A 83 -1.39 -11.35 23.19
CA MET A 83 -1.22 -12.48 24.10
C MET A 83 -2.18 -13.63 23.75
N SER A 84 -3.42 -13.32 23.36
CA SER A 84 -4.37 -14.33 22.88
C SER A 84 -3.89 -15.03 21.60
N LEU A 85 -3.31 -14.28 20.65
CA LEU A 85 -2.72 -14.84 19.44
C LEU A 85 -1.48 -15.69 19.76
N ALA A 86 -0.61 -15.20 20.65
CA ALA A 86 0.60 -15.89 21.08
C ALA A 86 0.28 -17.23 21.75
N LYS A 87 -0.76 -17.29 22.60
CA LYS A 87 -1.20 -18.55 23.22
C LYS A 87 -1.61 -19.61 22.19
N ILE A 88 -2.39 -19.22 21.16
CA ILE A 88 -2.81 -20.15 20.10
C ILE A 88 -1.61 -20.61 19.27
N ARG A 89 -0.73 -19.69 18.89
CA ARG A 89 0.51 -20.03 18.15
C ARG A 89 1.44 -20.92 18.97
N GLY A 90 1.53 -20.69 20.28
CA GLY A 90 2.39 -21.46 21.19
C GLY A 90 1.99 -22.93 21.31
N VAL A 91 0.70 -23.26 21.16
CA VAL A 91 0.21 -24.65 21.20
C VAL A 91 0.35 -25.37 19.85
N PHE A 92 0.41 -24.61 18.75
CA PHE A 92 0.38 -25.16 17.39
C PHE A 92 1.53 -26.13 17.09
N PHE A 93 2.79 -25.71 17.28
CA PHE A 93 3.96 -26.56 17.00
C PHE A 93 4.06 -27.77 17.93
N PRO A 94 3.89 -27.62 19.27
CA PRO A 94 3.87 -28.76 20.17
C PRO A 94 2.81 -29.81 19.80
N LEU A 95 1.62 -29.39 19.35
CA LEU A 95 0.57 -30.31 18.94
C LEU A 95 0.94 -31.09 17.66
N ILE A 96 1.59 -30.43 16.70
CA ILE A 96 2.11 -31.10 15.50
C ILE A 96 3.22 -32.09 15.88
N MET A 97 4.15 -31.71 16.76
CA MET A 97 5.20 -32.61 17.24
C MET A 97 4.62 -33.81 18.00
N LEU A 98 3.58 -33.60 18.81
CA LEU A 98 2.88 -34.68 19.51
C LEU A 98 2.27 -35.68 18.53
N ILE A 99 1.60 -35.20 17.48
CA ILE A 99 0.99 -36.07 16.47
C ILE A 99 2.03 -36.78 15.61
N GLY A 100 3.12 -36.10 15.25
CA GLY A 100 4.26 -36.73 14.59
C GLY A 100 4.88 -37.82 15.47
N GLY A 101 5.01 -37.56 16.78
CA GLY A 101 5.48 -38.53 17.76
C GLY A 101 4.54 -39.73 17.91
N LEU A 102 3.23 -39.50 18.03
CA LEU A 102 2.21 -40.55 18.05
C LEU A 102 2.20 -41.36 16.75
N GLY A 103 2.34 -40.70 15.60
CA GLY A 103 2.48 -41.35 14.30
C GLY A 103 3.72 -42.24 14.23
N THR A 104 4.84 -41.78 14.76
CA THR A 104 6.08 -42.57 14.87
C THR A 104 5.88 -43.77 15.79
N ALA A 105 5.25 -43.59 16.95
CA ALA A 105 4.95 -44.68 17.87
C ALA A 105 4.03 -45.74 17.25
N LEU A 106 3.00 -45.31 16.50
CA LEU A 106 2.14 -46.23 15.74
C LEU A 106 2.93 -47.01 14.70
N VAL A 107 3.78 -46.35 13.91
CA VAL A 107 4.65 -47.03 12.95
C VAL A 107 5.54 -48.05 13.64
N VAL A 108 6.18 -47.70 14.76
CA VAL A 108 7.03 -48.62 15.52
C VAL A 108 6.24 -49.83 16.04
N LEU A 109 5.04 -49.63 16.58
CA LEU A 109 4.21 -50.72 17.10
C LEU A 109 3.77 -51.71 16.00
N PHE A 110 3.28 -51.19 14.86
CA PHE A 110 2.72 -52.03 13.80
C PHE A 110 3.77 -52.55 12.81
N ALA A 111 4.74 -51.73 12.43
CA ALA A 111 5.82 -52.19 11.56
C ALA A 111 6.85 -53.00 12.35
N GLY A 112 7.10 -52.67 13.62
CA GLY A 112 7.99 -53.44 14.49
C GLY A 112 7.51 -54.88 14.70
N SER A 113 6.20 -55.08 14.89
CA SER A 113 5.65 -56.44 14.94
C SER A 113 5.82 -57.20 13.62
N LYS A 114 5.65 -56.53 12.47
CA LYS A 114 5.93 -57.10 11.14
C LYS A 114 7.41 -57.40 10.90
N VAL A 115 8.33 -56.62 11.48
CA VAL A 115 9.77 -56.90 11.46
C VAL A 115 10.09 -58.16 12.26
N ILE A 116 9.48 -58.34 13.43
CA ILE A 116 9.63 -59.55 14.25
C ILE A 116 9.12 -60.79 13.48
N LEU A 117 8.01 -60.65 12.76
CA LEU A 117 7.45 -61.70 11.90
C LEU A 117 8.20 -61.90 10.57
N GLN A 118 9.29 -61.16 10.33
CA GLN A 118 10.09 -61.18 9.09
C GLN A 118 9.31 -60.83 7.81
N GLU A 119 8.17 -60.15 7.93
CA GLU A 119 7.39 -59.66 6.78
C GLU A 119 7.98 -58.38 6.17
N VAL A 120 8.74 -57.64 6.96
CA VAL A 120 9.32 -56.33 6.62
C VAL A 120 10.74 -56.25 7.20
N SER A 121 11.69 -55.60 6.52
CA SER A 121 13.06 -55.49 7.02
C SER A 121 13.19 -54.38 8.09
N LEU A 122 14.24 -54.45 8.91
CA LEU A 122 14.58 -53.34 9.82
C LEU A 122 14.87 -52.04 9.04
N GLY A 123 15.49 -52.15 7.86
CA GLY A 123 15.76 -51.01 6.98
C GLY A 123 14.48 -50.34 6.50
N ASP A 124 13.44 -51.11 6.20
CA ASP A 124 12.12 -50.61 5.82
C ASP A 124 11.47 -49.84 6.96
N LEU A 125 11.55 -50.33 8.21
CA LEU A 125 11.04 -49.64 9.39
C LEU A 125 11.72 -48.27 9.57
N VAL A 126 13.05 -48.24 9.50
CA VAL A 126 13.82 -46.99 9.60
C VAL A 126 13.42 -46.03 8.47
N ALA A 127 13.32 -46.52 7.23
CA ALA A 127 12.87 -45.73 6.09
C ALA A 127 11.47 -45.15 6.29
N PHE A 128 10.53 -45.93 6.82
CA PHE A 128 9.17 -45.47 7.12
C PHE A 128 9.14 -44.30 8.12
N ILE A 129 9.92 -44.40 9.21
CA ILE A 129 10.03 -43.34 10.22
C ILE A 129 10.63 -42.07 9.60
N THR A 130 11.73 -42.22 8.84
CA THR A 130 12.38 -41.10 8.15
C THR A 130 11.43 -40.42 7.17
N TYR A 131 10.71 -41.18 6.34
CA TYR A 131 9.76 -40.62 5.37
C TYR A 131 8.57 -39.94 6.04
N LEU A 132 8.06 -40.46 7.16
CA LEU A 132 7.00 -39.80 7.93
C LEU A 132 7.45 -38.42 8.44
N GLY A 133 8.67 -38.33 8.97
CA GLY A 133 9.26 -37.05 9.38
C GLY A 133 9.43 -36.09 8.19
N MET A 134 9.95 -36.59 7.07
CA MET A 134 10.12 -35.81 5.84
C MET A 134 8.81 -35.28 5.26
N LEU A 135 7.70 -36.03 5.36
CA LEU A 135 6.39 -35.62 4.84
C LEU A 135 5.69 -34.56 5.69
N THR A 136 6.06 -34.42 6.96
CA THR A 136 5.41 -33.47 7.88
C THR A 136 5.66 -32.02 7.46
N TRP A 137 6.87 -31.66 7.04
CA TRP A 137 7.20 -30.29 6.64
C TRP A 137 6.53 -29.86 5.31
N PRO A 138 6.60 -30.63 4.20
CA PRO A 138 5.90 -30.30 2.96
C PRO A 138 4.40 -30.10 3.15
N LEU A 139 3.76 -30.91 4.01
CA LEU A 139 2.34 -30.78 4.31
C LEU A 139 1.99 -29.43 4.95
N MET A 140 2.84 -28.94 5.87
CA MET A 140 2.71 -27.59 6.43
C MET A 140 3.04 -26.50 5.40
N ALA A 141 4.09 -26.72 4.61
CA ALA A 141 4.60 -25.75 3.65
C ALA A 141 3.58 -25.42 2.56
N ILE A 142 2.76 -26.37 2.10
CA ILE A 142 1.70 -26.13 1.10
C ILE A 142 0.75 -25.02 1.56
N GLY A 143 0.28 -25.07 2.82
CA GLY A 143 -0.61 -24.05 3.36
C GLY A 143 0.05 -22.66 3.41
N TRP A 144 1.32 -22.62 3.80
CA TRP A 144 2.11 -21.38 3.84
C TRP A 144 2.35 -20.80 2.43
N ILE A 145 2.69 -21.64 1.46
CA ILE A 145 2.94 -21.27 0.06
C ILE A 145 1.66 -20.69 -0.58
N ILE A 146 0.50 -21.33 -0.37
CA ILE A 146 -0.78 -20.80 -0.88
C ILE A 146 -1.02 -19.39 -0.32
N ASN A 147 -0.80 -19.22 0.98
CA ASN A 147 -1.07 -17.96 1.67
C ASN A 147 -0.10 -16.84 1.29
N ILE A 148 1.19 -17.12 1.12
CA ILE A 148 2.18 -16.12 0.63
C ILE A 148 1.91 -15.73 -0.82
N THR A 149 1.56 -16.69 -1.68
CA THR A 149 1.24 -16.42 -3.09
C THR A 149 -0.03 -15.57 -3.22
N GLN A 150 -1.10 -15.88 -2.46
CA GLN A 150 -2.32 -15.06 -2.44
C GLN A 150 -2.04 -13.60 -2.04
N ARG A 151 -1.28 -13.39 -0.96
CA ARG A 151 -0.88 -12.03 -0.55
C ARG A 151 -0.02 -11.34 -1.61
N GLY A 152 0.92 -12.07 -2.22
CA GLY A 152 1.77 -11.58 -3.28
C GLY A 152 0.97 -11.06 -4.47
N MET A 153 -0.01 -11.84 -4.93
CA MET A 153 -0.91 -11.44 -6.02
C MET A 153 -1.72 -10.18 -5.67
N ALA A 154 -2.27 -10.09 -4.46
CA ALA A 154 -3.02 -8.90 -4.03
C ALA A 154 -2.15 -7.63 -3.97
N SER A 155 -0.91 -7.75 -3.49
CA SER A 155 0.05 -6.65 -3.50
C SER A 155 0.46 -6.24 -4.91
N MET A 156 0.72 -7.22 -5.78
CA MET A 156 1.06 -6.96 -7.18
C MET A 156 -0.08 -6.25 -7.92
N ALA A 157 -1.34 -6.60 -7.65
CA ALA A 157 -2.50 -5.93 -8.22
C ALA A 157 -2.55 -4.42 -7.85
N ARG A 158 -2.18 -4.06 -6.62
CA ARG A 158 -2.10 -2.65 -6.19
C ARG A 158 -0.95 -1.90 -6.87
N ILE A 159 0.23 -2.53 -6.99
CA ILE A 159 1.37 -1.95 -7.71
C ILE A 159 1.01 -1.71 -9.17
N ASN A 160 0.46 -2.73 -9.84
CA ASN A 160 0.03 -2.63 -11.23
C ASN A 160 -1.01 -1.55 -11.45
N ARG A 161 -1.94 -1.34 -10.51
CA ARG A 161 -2.91 -0.24 -10.59
C ARG A 161 -2.21 1.10 -10.70
N VAL A 162 -1.20 1.37 -9.86
CA VAL A 162 -0.42 2.62 -9.88
C VAL A 162 0.39 2.72 -11.18
N LEU A 163 1.11 1.66 -11.56
CA LEU A 163 1.93 1.64 -12.78
C LEU A 163 1.09 1.77 -14.07
N SER A 164 -0.19 1.39 -14.04
CA SER A 164 -1.10 1.50 -15.18
C SER A 164 -1.77 2.87 -15.32
N VAL A 165 -1.61 3.77 -14.33
CA VAL A 165 -2.19 5.11 -14.41
C VAL A 165 -1.49 5.87 -15.54
N SER A 166 -2.26 6.31 -16.52
CA SER A 166 -1.79 7.23 -17.56
C SER A 166 -1.94 8.68 -17.07
N PRO A 167 -0.95 9.56 -17.32
CA PRO A 167 -1.10 10.99 -17.03
C PRO A 167 -2.31 11.58 -17.75
N GLU A 168 -3.15 12.32 -17.02
CA GLU A 168 -4.30 13.02 -17.58
C GLU A 168 -3.87 14.14 -18.54
N ILE A 169 -2.83 14.89 -18.14
CA ILE A 169 -2.21 15.94 -18.94
C ILE A 169 -0.94 15.40 -19.59
N ARG A 170 -0.91 15.45 -20.93
CA ARG A 170 0.22 15.02 -21.75
C ARG A 170 0.34 15.90 -22.99
N ASP A 171 1.51 15.89 -23.61
CA ASP A 171 1.70 16.56 -24.89
C ASP A 171 0.81 15.94 -25.97
N GLU A 172 0.12 16.79 -26.73
CA GLU A 172 -0.57 16.36 -27.94
C GLU A 172 0.46 15.93 -29.01
N LYS A 173 0.06 15.04 -29.93
CA LYS A 173 0.94 14.67 -31.03
C LYS A 173 1.23 15.90 -31.89
N GLY A 174 2.51 16.24 -32.05
CA GLY A 174 2.93 17.45 -32.75
C GLY A 174 2.82 18.73 -31.93
N ALA A 175 2.86 18.63 -30.59
CA ALA A 175 3.01 19.78 -29.73
C ALA A 175 4.23 20.62 -30.14
N LEU A 176 4.04 21.93 -30.12
CA LEU A 176 5.01 22.92 -30.58
C LEU A 176 5.91 23.31 -29.42
N GLU A 177 7.22 23.21 -29.64
CA GLU A 177 8.19 23.93 -28.83
C GLU A 177 8.09 25.42 -29.19
N LEU A 178 7.77 26.25 -28.20
CA LEU A 178 7.47 27.66 -28.40
C LEU A 178 8.32 28.51 -27.45
N ASP A 179 9.02 29.50 -28.00
CA ASP A 179 9.65 30.57 -27.24
C ASP A 179 8.57 31.60 -26.83
N ILE A 180 8.15 31.54 -25.57
CA ILE A 180 7.00 32.28 -25.05
C ILE A 180 7.39 33.73 -24.73
N ARG A 181 6.74 34.68 -25.40
CA ARG A 181 6.89 36.13 -25.18
C ARG A 181 5.94 36.66 -24.11
N GLY A 182 4.85 35.96 -23.84
CA GLY A 182 3.97 36.23 -22.70
C GLY A 182 2.66 36.94 -23.01
N LYS A 183 2.18 36.93 -24.27
CA LYS A 183 0.81 37.37 -24.58
C LYS A 183 -0.17 36.28 -24.15
N ILE A 184 -1.19 36.63 -23.36
CA ILE A 184 -2.19 35.68 -22.85
C ILE A 184 -3.58 36.10 -23.30
N GLU A 185 -4.37 35.17 -23.83
CA GLU A 185 -5.73 35.42 -24.30
C GLU A 185 -6.71 34.34 -23.82
N CYS A 186 -7.75 34.74 -23.10
CA CYS A 186 -8.91 33.92 -22.74
C CYS A 186 -10.10 34.34 -23.61
N ARG A 187 -10.73 33.39 -24.32
CA ARG A 187 -11.87 33.62 -25.22
C ARG A 187 -13.09 32.84 -24.77
N HIS A 188 -14.02 33.47 -24.06
CA HIS A 188 -15.21 32.82 -23.49
C HIS A 188 -14.84 31.56 -22.69
N LEU A 189 -13.85 31.68 -21.82
CA LEU A 189 -13.31 30.56 -21.06
C LEU A 189 -14.27 30.16 -19.93
N SER A 190 -14.90 29.00 -20.09
CA SER A 190 -15.70 28.34 -19.06
C SER A 190 -15.06 27.01 -18.68
N PHE A 191 -14.93 26.73 -17.39
CA PHE A 191 -14.29 25.50 -16.90
C PHE A 191 -14.96 25.00 -15.62
N GLY A 192 -15.09 23.68 -15.49
CA GLY A 192 -15.57 22.99 -14.29
C GLY A 192 -14.74 21.74 -14.04
N TYR A 193 -14.52 21.42 -12.77
CA TYR A 193 -13.77 20.22 -12.39
C TYR A 193 -14.60 18.95 -12.58
N SER A 194 -13.97 17.88 -13.04
CA SER A 194 -14.58 16.56 -13.19
C SER A 194 -15.30 16.13 -11.90
N GLY A 195 -16.58 15.76 -12.02
CA GLY A 195 -17.41 15.33 -10.89
C GLY A 195 -18.12 16.46 -10.13
N ARG A 196 -17.92 17.73 -10.48
CA ARG A 196 -18.72 18.86 -9.96
C ARG A 196 -19.73 19.33 -11.00
N LYS A 197 -20.92 19.74 -10.52
CA LYS A 197 -21.98 20.31 -11.37
C LYS A 197 -21.73 21.78 -11.69
N ASP A 198 -21.07 22.50 -10.79
CA ASP A 198 -20.86 23.95 -10.90
C ASP A 198 -19.58 24.27 -11.67
N LEU A 199 -19.66 25.32 -12.50
CA LEU A 199 -18.50 25.89 -13.19
C LEU A 199 -17.63 26.67 -12.20
N ALA A 200 -16.32 26.41 -12.25
CA ALA A 200 -15.32 27.17 -11.50
C ALA A 200 -14.98 28.50 -12.18
N LEU A 201 -15.04 28.53 -13.51
CA LEU A 201 -14.93 29.73 -14.34
C LEU A 201 -16.11 29.75 -15.32
N ASN A 202 -16.72 30.91 -15.52
CA ASN A 202 -17.85 31.06 -16.42
C ASN A 202 -17.62 32.28 -17.32
N ASP A 203 -17.46 32.03 -18.62
CA ASP A 203 -17.35 33.02 -19.70
C ASP A 203 -16.29 34.11 -19.49
N VAL A 204 -15.08 33.69 -19.09
CA VAL A 204 -13.96 34.62 -18.85
C VAL A 204 -13.35 35.07 -20.17
N ASN A 205 -13.33 36.39 -20.37
CA ASN A 205 -12.69 37.05 -21.50
C ASN A 205 -11.58 37.96 -20.98
N LEU A 206 -10.34 37.72 -21.42
CA LEU A 206 -9.16 38.42 -20.92
C LEU A 206 -8.11 38.49 -22.03
N LEU A 207 -7.50 39.65 -22.23
CA LEU A 207 -6.36 39.82 -23.12
C LEU A 207 -5.26 40.55 -22.34
N LEU A 208 -4.10 39.93 -22.24
CA LEU A 208 -2.91 40.49 -21.62
C LEU A 208 -1.78 40.55 -22.65
N ASP A 209 -1.26 41.74 -22.88
CA ASP A 209 -0.07 41.92 -23.71
C ASP A 209 1.21 41.62 -22.91
N PRO A 210 2.31 41.26 -23.61
CA PRO A 210 3.60 41.01 -22.96
C PRO A 210 4.04 42.16 -22.03
N GLY A 211 4.49 41.80 -20.83
CA GLY A 211 4.93 42.76 -19.81
C GLY A 211 3.80 43.44 -19.00
N ALA A 212 2.53 43.19 -19.33
CA ALA A 212 1.41 43.69 -18.55
C ALA A 212 1.40 43.08 -17.13
N LYS A 213 0.98 43.88 -16.14
CA LYS A 213 0.78 43.45 -14.76
C LYS A 213 -0.70 43.51 -14.42
N VAL A 214 -1.27 42.40 -13.97
CA VAL A 214 -2.69 42.32 -13.64
C VAL A 214 -2.90 41.75 -12.25
N GLY A 215 -3.73 42.43 -11.47
CA GLY A 215 -4.23 41.96 -10.18
C GLY A 215 -5.62 41.35 -10.35
N VAL A 216 -5.79 40.08 -9.95
CA VAL A 216 -7.09 39.40 -9.94
C VAL A 216 -7.60 39.32 -8.51
N VAL A 217 -8.68 40.05 -8.21
CA VAL A 217 -9.29 40.10 -6.88
C VAL A 217 -10.71 39.53 -6.89
N GLY A 218 -11.14 38.98 -5.76
CA GLY A 218 -12.49 38.41 -5.63
C GLY A 218 -12.64 37.57 -4.36
N LYS A 219 -13.88 37.22 -4.02
CA LYS A 219 -14.20 36.39 -2.84
C LYS A 219 -13.52 35.01 -2.91
N VAL A 220 -13.35 34.36 -1.76
CA VAL A 220 -12.87 32.96 -1.71
C VAL A 220 -13.81 32.08 -2.55
N GLY A 221 -13.24 31.17 -3.34
CA GLY A 221 -14.01 30.29 -4.24
C GLY A 221 -14.39 30.89 -5.60
N SER A 222 -14.02 32.14 -5.92
CA SER A 222 -14.37 32.79 -7.19
C SER A 222 -13.59 32.31 -8.43
N GLY A 223 -12.87 31.18 -8.36
CA GLY A 223 -12.13 30.62 -9.50
C GLY A 223 -10.73 31.18 -9.78
N LYS A 224 -10.21 32.12 -8.95
CA LYS A 224 -8.87 32.72 -9.15
C LYS A 224 -7.75 31.70 -9.28
N SER A 225 -7.69 30.76 -8.33
CA SER A 225 -6.68 29.68 -8.35
C SER A 225 -6.88 28.74 -9.53
N THR A 226 -8.14 28.52 -9.95
CA THR A 226 -8.47 27.71 -11.13
C THR A 226 -7.93 28.36 -12.41
N LEU A 227 -8.04 29.68 -12.56
CA LEU A 227 -7.45 30.39 -13.70
C LEU A 227 -5.94 30.17 -13.79
N ILE A 228 -5.22 30.27 -12.67
CA ILE A 228 -3.77 30.03 -12.61
C ILE A 228 -3.45 28.57 -12.95
N GLN A 229 -4.26 27.62 -12.48
CA GLN A 229 -4.09 26.19 -12.77
C GLN A 229 -4.30 25.86 -14.26
N LEU A 230 -5.18 26.58 -14.96
CA LEU A 230 -5.38 26.42 -16.41
C LEU A 230 -4.22 27.05 -17.20
N LEU A 231 -3.73 28.22 -16.79
CA LEU A 231 -2.56 28.88 -17.41
C LEU A 231 -1.30 28.02 -17.34
N THR A 232 -1.10 27.34 -16.22
CA THR A 232 0.05 26.43 -15.98
C THR A 232 -0.19 25.01 -16.48
N ARG A 233 -1.37 24.76 -17.09
CA ARG A 233 -1.82 23.47 -17.59
C ARG A 233 -1.65 22.35 -16.57
N ILE A 234 -2.05 22.64 -15.33
CA ILE A 234 -2.33 21.63 -14.29
C ILE A 234 -3.66 20.93 -14.63
N TYR A 235 -4.60 21.66 -15.23
CA TYR A 235 -5.79 21.14 -15.90
C TYR A 235 -5.83 21.65 -17.34
N ASP A 236 -6.39 20.85 -18.25
CA ASP A 236 -6.60 21.30 -19.63
C ASP A 236 -7.80 22.25 -19.71
N PRO A 237 -7.65 23.45 -20.29
CA PRO A 237 -8.79 24.30 -20.61
C PRO A 237 -9.59 23.70 -21.78
N PRO A 238 -10.81 24.20 -22.04
CA PRO A 238 -11.52 23.81 -23.25
C PRO A 238 -10.75 24.26 -24.52
N PRO A 239 -10.88 23.50 -25.62
CA PRO A 239 -10.18 23.79 -26.87
C PRO A 239 -10.32 25.22 -27.39
N GLY A 240 -9.20 25.86 -27.72
CA GLY A 240 -9.14 27.19 -28.32
C GLY A 240 -9.60 28.33 -27.41
N ARG A 241 -9.84 28.08 -26.12
CA ARG A 241 -10.34 29.08 -25.16
C ARG A 241 -9.23 29.78 -24.38
N LEU A 242 -8.04 29.20 -24.33
CA LEU A 242 -6.88 29.78 -23.68
C LEU A 242 -5.69 29.71 -24.63
N LEU A 243 -5.15 30.87 -25.00
CA LEU A 243 -4.04 30.99 -25.93
C LEU A 243 -2.88 31.72 -25.28
N ILE A 244 -1.66 31.29 -25.62
CA ILE A 244 -0.41 31.96 -25.28
C ILE A 244 0.30 32.26 -26.59
N ASP A 245 0.64 33.54 -26.81
CA ASP A 245 1.21 34.05 -28.06
C ASP A 245 0.43 33.65 -29.32
N GLY A 246 -0.89 33.54 -29.19
CA GLY A 246 -1.81 33.17 -30.27
C GLY A 246 -1.93 31.66 -30.53
N VAL A 247 -1.22 30.81 -29.78
CA VAL A 247 -1.28 29.34 -29.86
C VAL A 247 -2.14 28.81 -28.72
N ASP A 248 -3.05 27.87 -29.01
CA ASP A 248 -3.80 27.15 -27.96
C ASP A 248 -2.80 26.47 -27.00
N VAL A 249 -2.92 26.74 -25.71
CA VAL A 249 -1.98 26.25 -24.68
C VAL A 249 -1.82 24.73 -24.69
N ARG A 250 -2.83 23.98 -25.15
CA ARG A 250 -2.80 22.51 -25.23
C ARG A 250 -1.90 21.97 -26.35
N LYS A 251 -1.62 22.82 -27.34
CA LYS A 251 -0.74 22.53 -28.47
C LYS A 251 0.72 22.94 -28.21
N ILE A 252 1.00 23.56 -27.07
CA ILE A 252 2.36 23.92 -26.66
C ILE A 252 2.94 22.75 -25.87
N LEU A 253 4.22 22.45 -26.11
CA LEU A 253 4.96 21.45 -25.35
C LEU A 253 4.96 21.83 -23.86
N LEU A 254 4.62 20.89 -22.97
CA LEU A 254 4.46 21.14 -21.54
C LEU A 254 5.73 21.65 -20.88
N SER A 255 6.91 21.20 -21.33
CA SER A 255 8.20 21.69 -20.85
C SER A 255 8.38 23.17 -21.18
N SER A 256 8.21 23.56 -22.45
CA SER A 256 8.31 24.95 -22.88
C SER A 256 7.33 25.86 -22.13
N LEU A 257 6.09 25.40 -21.94
CA LEU A 257 5.07 26.14 -21.19
C LEU A 257 5.47 26.37 -19.73
N ARG A 258 5.93 25.32 -19.04
CA ARG A 258 6.19 25.37 -17.59
C ARG A 258 7.52 26.00 -17.25
N GLU A 259 8.50 25.92 -18.14
CA GLU A 259 9.78 26.63 -17.99
C GLU A 259 9.59 28.15 -18.12
N ALA A 260 8.67 28.60 -18.96
CA ALA A 260 8.35 30.02 -19.14
C ALA A 260 7.47 30.62 -18.01
N ILE A 261 6.89 29.81 -17.12
CA ILE A 261 5.94 30.27 -16.09
C ILE A 261 6.47 29.95 -14.69
N GLY A 262 6.92 30.99 -13.98
CA GLY A 262 7.19 30.91 -12.54
C GLY A 262 5.90 30.98 -11.71
N VAL A 263 5.69 30.01 -10.82
CA VAL A 263 4.53 29.96 -9.92
C VAL A 263 4.98 30.06 -8.47
N VAL A 264 4.46 31.05 -7.75
CA VAL A 264 4.61 31.14 -6.29
C VAL A 264 3.28 30.70 -5.65
N PRO A 265 3.23 29.51 -5.03
CA PRO A 265 2.00 29.00 -4.42
C PRO A 265 1.62 29.79 -3.18
N GLN A 266 0.34 29.73 -2.79
CA GLN A 266 -0.17 30.37 -1.57
C GLN A 266 0.47 29.81 -0.30
N GLU A 267 0.74 28.50 -0.28
CA GLU A 267 1.49 27.81 0.76
C GLU A 267 2.81 27.34 0.15
N SER A 268 3.93 27.84 0.66
CA SER A 268 5.26 27.43 0.21
C SER A 268 5.60 26.05 0.76
N VAL A 269 6.15 25.20 -0.11
CA VAL A 269 6.71 23.90 0.26
C VAL A 269 8.21 24.06 0.35
N LEU A 270 8.80 23.65 1.48
CA LEU A 270 10.24 23.54 1.65
C LEU A 270 10.60 22.07 1.87
N PHE A 271 11.56 21.59 1.10
CA PHE A 271 12.14 20.28 1.29
C PHE A 271 13.05 20.29 2.53
N SER A 272 13.17 19.13 3.19
CA SER A 272 14.05 18.95 4.35
C SER A 272 15.52 18.88 3.90
N THR A 273 16.01 20.03 3.43
CA THR A 273 17.37 20.23 2.94
C THR A 273 17.84 21.67 3.18
N SER A 274 19.03 22.04 2.71
CA SER A 274 19.62 23.37 2.85
C SER A 274 18.77 24.47 2.18
N LEU A 275 18.96 25.71 2.63
CA LEU A 275 18.33 26.88 1.98
C LEU A 275 18.77 27.01 0.52
N ARG A 276 20.07 26.80 0.24
CA ARG A 276 20.62 26.83 -1.11
C ARG A 276 19.90 25.85 -2.03
N GLU A 277 19.73 24.60 -1.60
CA GLU A 277 19.06 23.57 -2.41
C GLU A 277 17.57 23.84 -2.62
N ASN A 278 16.88 24.45 -1.65
CA ASN A 278 15.49 24.88 -1.84
C ASN A 278 15.38 26.03 -2.85
N ILE A 279 16.33 26.98 -2.85
CA ILE A 279 16.36 28.10 -3.81
C ILE A 279 16.73 27.60 -5.21
N ALA A 280 17.77 26.76 -5.30
CA ALA A 280 18.24 26.17 -6.55
C ALA A 280 17.36 25.01 -7.05
N PHE A 281 16.20 24.75 -6.43
CA PHE A 281 15.35 23.62 -6.79
C PHE A 281 14.93 23.63 -8.27
N ALA A 282 14.66 24.81 -8.82
CA ALA A 282 14.29 24.99 -10.23
C ALA A 282 15.48 24.92 -11.19
N ASN A 283 16.68 25.27 -10.73
CA ASN A 283 17.92 25.20 -11.51
C ASN A 283 19.08 24.80 -10.57
N PRO A 284 19.37 23.50 -10.43
CA PRO A 284 20.40 23.01 -9.50
C PRO A 284 21.81 23.51 -9.81
N GLU A 285 22.06 23.89 -11.07
CA GLU A 285 23.35 24.41 -11.55
C GLU A 285 23.45 25.94 -11.41
N ALA A 286 22.48 26.61 -10.78
CA ALA A 286 22.55 28.04 -10.52
C ALA A 286 23.71 28.36 -9.56
N GLU A 287 24.69 29.13 -10.04
CA GLU A 287 25.85 29.56 -9.24
C GLU A 287 25.47 30.66 -8.22
N GLU A 288 24.37 31.39 -8.45
CA GLU A 288 23.79 32.43 -7.58
C GLU A 288 22.29 32.24 -7.35
#